data_AF-A0A441UH82-F1
#
_entry.id   AF-A0A441UH82-F1
#
_cell.length_a   1.000
_cell.length_b   1.000
_cell.length_c   1.000
_cell.angle_alpha   90.00
_cell.angle_beta   90.00
_cell.angle_gamma   90.00
#
_symmetry.space_group_name_H-M   'P 1'
#
loop_
_entity.id
_entity.type
_entity.pdbx_description
1 polymer ?
#
loop_
_entity_poly.entity_id
_entity_poly.type
_entity_poly.pdbx_seq_one_letter_code
_entity_poly.pdbx_strand_id
1 'polypeptide(L)' 'MGLAEGLTDVALTFTCPDCSYPAVRKGSALKTNAHFKCDGCNAKVRITYPQKLAIFEKHKLLTVHGP' A
#
# COMPACT_ATOMS: atom_id res chain seq x y z
N MET A 1 15.39 -8.27 -10.85
CA MET A 1 15.20 -6.95 -10.20
C MET A 1 13.71 -6.74 -9.95
N GLY A 2 13.17 -7.41 -8.95
CA GLY A 2 11.76 -7.30 -8.59
C GLY A 2 11.60 -6.28 -7.47
N LEU A 3 10.77 -5.27 -7.68
CA LEU A 3 10.26 -4.48 -6.57
C LEU A 3 9.72 -5.44 -5.50
N ALA A 4 10.28 -5.35 -4.30
CA ALA A 4 9.77 -6.03 -3.13
C ALA A 4 9.79 -7.57 -3.19
N GLU A 5 10.97 -8.19 -3.10
CA GLU A 5 11.06 -9.55 -2.55
C GLU A 5 10.91 -9.55 -1.01
N GLY A 6 11.34 -8.48 -0.34
CA GLY A 6 11.24 -8.34 1.12
C GLY A 6 9.98 -7.67 1.66
N LEU A 7 9.09 -7.14 0.80
CA LEU A 7 7.87 -6.43 1.24
C LEU A 7 6.58 -7.21 0.91
N THR A 8 6.68 -8.50 0.62
CA THR A 8 5.53 -9.38 0.36
C THR A 8 4.75 -9.71 1.63
N ASP A 9 5.41 -9.83 2.78
CA ASP A 9 4.75 -10.14 4.06
C ASP A 9 4.55 -8.92 4.96
N VAL A 10 4.98 -7.73 4.55
CA VAL A 10 4.78 -6.52 5.36
C VAL A 10 3.39 -5.93 5.16
N ALA A 11 2.86 -5.34 6.22
CA ALA A 11 1.64 -4.54 6.18
C ALA A 11 1.97 -3.13 5.66
N LEU A 12 1.48 -2.80 4.47
CA LEU A 12 1.63 -1.49 3.86
C LEU A 12 0.39 -0.65 4.15
N THR A 13 0.61 0.52 4.75
CA THR A 13 -0.44 1.49 5.03
C THR A 13 -0.49 2.51 3.91
N PHE A 14 -1.67 2.69 3.34
CA PHE A 14 -1.94 3.72 2.34
C PHE A 14 -3.26 4.42 2.61
N THR A 15 -3.40 5.62 2.06
CA THR A 15 -4.58 6.44 2.27
C THR A 15 -5.50 6.32 1.06
N CYS A 16 -6.79 6.10 1.28
CA CYS A 16 -7.77 6.07 0.21
C CYS A 16 -7.89 7.47 -0.43
N PRO A 17 -7.73 7.63 -1.76
CA PRO A 17 -7.86 8.94 -2.42
C PRO A 17 -9.27 9.54 -2.35
N ASP A 18 -10.28 8.72 -2.09
CA ASP A 18 -11.69 9.13 -2.12
C ASP A 18 -12.19 9.63 -0.74
N CYS A 19 -11.84 8.92 0.33
CA CYS A 19 -12.30 9.25 1.69
C CYS A 19 -11.17 9.56 2.68
N SER A 20 -9.93 9.60 2.21
CA SER A 20 -8.73 9.75 3.06
C SER A 20 -8.58 8.70 4.16
N TYR A 21 -9.29 7.56 4.08
CA TYR A 21 -9.25 6.53 5.10
C TYR A 21 -7.93 5.74 5.03
N PRO A 22 -7.23 5.54 6.17
CA PRO A 22 -6.03 4.72 6.22
C PRO A 22 -6.39 3.24 6.07
N ALA A 23 -5.97 2.65 4.96
CA ALA A 23 -6.14 1.23 4.67
C ALA A 23 -4.78 0.52 4.81
N VAL A 24 -4.78 -0.60 5.53
CA VAL A 24 -3.60 -1.45 5.70
C VAL A 24 -3.82 -2.73 4.90
N ARG A 25 -2.90 -3.04 3.98
CA ARG A 25 -2.94 -4.28 3.19
C ARG A 25 -1.57 -4.92 3.14
N LYS A 26 -1.55 -6.26 3.01
CA LYS A 26 -0.29 -7.00 2.81
C LYS A 26 0.36 -6.58 1.49
N GLY A 27 1.68 -6.42 1.48
CA GLY A 27 2.39 -6.03 0.27
C GLY A 27 2.35 -7.08 -0.84
N SER A 28 2.21 -8.36 -0.52
CA SER A 28 1.88 -9.44 -1.48
C SER A 28 0.55 -9.18 -2.19
N ALA A 29 -0.50 -8.83 -1.44
CA ALA A 29 -1.77 -8.44 -2.01
C ALA A 29 -1.65 -7.14 -2.82
N LEU A 30 -0.90 -6.13 -2.33
CA LEU A 30 -0.65 -4.87 -3.04
C LEU A 30 0.13 -5.08 -4.36
N LYS A 31 1.03 -6.05 -4.40
CA LYS A 31 1.83 -6.41 -5.57
C LYS A 31 0.94 -7.04 -6.65
N THR A 32 0.18 -8.07 -6.29
CA THR A 32 -0.65 -8.85 -7.22
C THR A 32 -1.94 -8.11 -7.61
N ASN A 33 -2.63 -7.49 -6.66
CA ASN A 33 -3.91 -6.86 -6.92
C ASN A 33 -3.69 -5.39 -7.30
N ALA A 34 -4.38 -4.93 -8.34
CA ALA A 34 -4.44 -3.51 -8.69
C ALA A 34 -5.65 -2.82 -8.05
N HIS A 35 -6.66 -3.57 -7.62
CA HIS A 35 -7.90 -3.04 -7.06
C HIS A 35 -8.07 -3.49 -5.62
N PHE A 36 -8.40 -2.55 -4.75
CA PHE A 36 -8.70 -2.82 -3.34
C PHE A 36 -10.03 -2.18 -2.99
N LYS A 37 -10.78 -2.85 -2.13
CA LYS A 37 -11.94 -2.25 -1.50
C LYS A 37 -11.46 -1.42 -0.31
N CYS A 38 -11.84 -0.15 -0.27
CA CYS A 38 -11.62 0.69 0.90
C CYS A 38 -12.57 0.26 2.02
N ASP A 39 -12.08 0.10 3.24
CA ASP A 39 -12.94 -0.22 4.39
C ASP A 39 -13.77 0.98 4.87
N GLY A 40 -13.31 2.22 4.62
CA GLY A 40 -14.04 3.44 4.94
C GLY A 40 -15.22 3.69 4.00
N CYS A 41 -14.95 4.05 2.74
CA CYS A 41 -16.00 4.37 1.78
C CYS A 41 -16.59 3.17 1.02
N ASN A 42 -16.10 1.95 1.26
CA ASN A 42 -16.49 0.74 0.52
C ASN A 42 -16.27 0.81 -1.01
N ALA A 43 -15.62 1.87 -1.51
CA ALA A 43 -15.32 2.04 -2.92
C ALA A 43 -14.19 1.10 -3.38
N LYS A 44 -14.26 0.68 -4.65
CA LYS A 44 -13.16 -0.01 -5.33
C LYS A 44 -12.15 1.03 -5.79
N VAL A 45 -11.04 1.12 -5.06
CA VAL A 45 -9.90 1.99 -5.43
C VAL A 45 -8.89 1.21 -6.23
N ARG A 46 -8.49 1.80 -7.36
CA ARG A 46 -7.41 1.29 -8.21
C ARG A 46 -6.09 1.90 -7.76
N ILE A 47 -5.17 1.04 -7.34
CA ILE A 47 -3.79 1.39 -7.04
C ILE A 47 -2.96 1.11 -8.28
N THR A 48 -2.54 2.19 -8.94
CA THR A 48 -1.63 2.14 -10.08
C THR A 48 -0.20 1.88 -9.63
N TYR A 49 0.66 1.42 -10.53
CA TYR A 49 2.08 1.17 -10.25
C TYR A 49 2.82 2.36 -9.57
N PRO A 50 2.70 3.63 -10.01
CA PRO A 50 3.33 4.75 -9.31
C PRO A 50 2.77 4.95 -7.90
N GLN A 51 1.49 4.67 -7.65
CA GLN A 51 0.95 4.70 -6.29
C GLN A 51 1.52 3.57 -5.43
N LYS A 52 1.73 2.37 -6.00
CA LYS A 52 2.42 1.28 -5.28
C LYS A 52 3.80 1.75 -4.84
N LEU A 53 4.59 2.34 -5.75
CA LEU A 53 5.91 2.88 -5.44
C LEU A 53 5.86 3.89 -4.29
N ALA A 54 4.97 4.87 -4.35
CA ALA A 54 4.81 5.86 -3.29
C ALA A 54 4.46 5.22 -1.92
N ILE A 55 3.63 4.17 -1.92
CA ILE A 55 3.29 3.42 -0.70
C ILE A 55 4.49 2.68 -0.15
N PHE A 56 5.26 2.00 -1.00
CA PHE A 56 6.48 1.29 -0.60
C PHE A 56 7.57 2.25 -0.11
N GLU A 57 7.75 3.39 -0.78
CA GLU A 57 8.69 4.43 -0.36
C GLU A 57 8.28 5.05 0.98
N LYS A 58 7.00 5.39 1.15
CA LYS A 58 6.48 5.90 2.42
C LYS A 58 6.66 4.90 3.56
N HIS A 59 6.41 3.62 3.30
CA HIS A 59 6.68 2.57 4.28
C HIS A 59 8.17 2.47 4.60
N LYS A 60 9.05 2.48 3.58
CA LYS A 60 10.51 2.48 3.76
C LYS A 60 11.00 3.67 4.59
N LEU A 61 10.44 4.86 4.39
CA LEU A 61 10.76 6.04 5.20
C LEU A 61 10.26 5.90 6.65
N LEU A 62 9.07 5.33 6.85
CA LEU A 62 8.53 5.07 8.18
C LEU A 62 9.32 3.99 8.94
N THR A 63 9.84 2.94 8.28
CA THR A 63 10.70 1.94 8.93
C THR A 63 12.13 2.45 9.19
N VAL A 64 12.58 3.51 8.53
CA VAL A 64 13.90 4.13 8.78
C VAL A 64 13.87 5.09 9.99
N HIS A 65 12.69 5.48 10.46
CA HIS A 65 12.51 6.19 11.74
C HIS A 65 12.00 5.24 12.84
N GLY A 66 12.89 4.40 13.36
CA GLY A 66 12.73 3.75 14.67
C GLY A 66 14.12 3.51 15.24
N PRO A 67 14.38 3.68 16.54
CA PRO A 67 13.48 3.39 17.68
C PRO A 67 12.65 4.56 18.21
#